data_AF-A0A7V8VY38-F1
#
_entry.id   AF-A0A7V8VY38-F1
#
_cell.length_a   1.000
_cell.length_b   1.000
_cell.length_c   1.000
_cell.angle_alpha   90.00
_cell.angle_beta   90.00
_cell.angle_gamma   90.00
#
_symmetry.space_group_name_H-M   'P 1'
#
loop_
_entity.id
_entity.type
_entity.pdbx_description
1 polymer ?
#
loop_
_entity_poly.entity_id
_entity_poly.type
_entity_poly.pdbx_seq_one_letter_code
_entity_poly.pdbx_strand_id
1 'polypeptide(L)'
;MSVDRVLTQTWREVAKGNFRWLGAVMASRDVEKEASQFVWRQGKDFVTVSRVGASWQVAFLTQGRLLGPRTVVYQGLHKHAKYAAWDVMARVINASHDEDEGIAAAMNAAQWMRRVEAAGTSSSDA
;
A
#
# COMPACT_ATOMS: atom_id res chain seq x y z
N MET A 1 -41.19 -15.25 10.32
CA MET A 1 -40.31 -15.92 9.34
C MET A 1 -39.12 -15.01 9.10
N SER A 2 -37.96 -15.42 9.60
CA SER A 2 -36.66 -14.77 9.38
C SER A 2 -36.07 -15.28 8.07
N VAL A 3 -35.49 -14.38 7.27
CA VAL A 3 -34.39 -14.71 6.35
C VAL A 3 -33.45 -13.49 6.29
N ASP A 4 -32.43 -13.51 7.13
CA ASP A 4 -31.12 -12.91 6.81
C ASP A 4 -30.58 -13.55 5.53
N ARG A 5 -29.96 -12.74 4.64
CA ARG A 5 -28.64 -13.01 4.00
C ARG A 5 -28.46 -12.32 2.64
N VAL A 6 -27.30 -11.66 2.55
CA VAL A 6 -26.34 -11.71 1.43
C VAL A 6 -26.75 -11.01 0.13
N LEU A 7 -26.01 -9.95 -0.20
CA LEU A 7 -25.33 -9.83 -1.50
C LEU A 7 -24.06 -8.97 -1.35
N THR A 8 -23.08 -9.55 -0.66
CA THR A 8 -21.66 -9.28 -0.83
C THR A 8 -21.20 -9.83 -2.19
N GLN A 9 -21.10 -9.00 -3.22
CA GLN A 9 -20.60 -9.34 -4.57
C GLN A 9 -20.23 -7.98 -5.22
N THR A 10 -19.04 -7.69 -5.75
CA THR A 10 -18.09 -8.52 -6.49
C THR A 10 -16.65 -7.97 -6.41
N TRP A 11 -15.77 -8.71 -5.73
CA TRP A 11 -14.31 -8.53 -5.72
C TRP A 11 -13.63 -9.58 -6.62
N ARG A 12 -13.88 -9.56 -7.94
CA ARG A 12 -13.30 -10.57 -8.84
C ARG A 12 -12.61 -10.11 -10.12
N GLU A 13 -12.58 -8.83 -10.47
CA GLU A 13 -12.05 -8.46 -11.81
C GLU A 13 -10.73 -7.68 -11.85
N VAL A 14 -10.19 -7.23 -10.71
CA VAL A 14 -8.85 -6.58 -10.67
C VAL A 14 -7.78 -7.44 -9.98
N ALA A 15 -8.09 -8.72 -9.73
CA ALA A 15 -7.20 -9.66 -9.03
C ALA A 15 -6.37 -10.53 -9.98
N LYS A 16 -5.61 -9.92 -10.90
CA LYS A 16 -4.54 -10.64 -11.66
C LYS A 16 -3.12 -10.23 -11.25
N GLY A 17 -2.95 -9.43 -10.20
CA GLY A 17 -1.64 -9.11 -9.63
C GLY A 17 -1.55 -9.46 -8.14
N ASN A 18 -1.10 -10.68 -7.82
CA ASN A 18 -0.44 -11.06 -6.56
C ASN A 18 -1.03 -10.55 -5.22
N PHE A 19 -2.28 -10.86 -4.91
CA PHE A 19 -2.81 -10.77 -3.54
C PHE A 19 -2.44 -12.02 -2.72
N ARG A 20 -1.16 -12.14 -2.33
CA ARG A 20 -0.62 -13.34 -1.65
C ARG A 20 -0.21 -13.10 -0.19
N TRP A 21 -0.91 -12.21 0.55
CA TRP A 21 -0.53 -11.89 1.94
C TRP A 21 -1.65 -11.98 3.00
N LEU A 22 -2.85 -12.52 2.71
CA LEU A 22 -3.89 -12.69 3.74
C LEU A 22 -3.60 -13.78 4.83
N GLY A 23 -2.36 -14.25 5.00
CA GLY A 23 -2.08 -15.44 5.83
C GLY A 23 -0.85 -15.42 6.76
N ALA A 24 -0.10 -14.34 6.92
CA ALA A 24 1.11 -14.38 7.75
C ALA A 24 1.11 -13.30 8.84
N VAL A 25 0.38 -13.58 9.93
CA VAL A 25 0.69 -13.04 11.25
C VAL A 25 1.60 -14.06 11.92
N MET A 26 2.91 -13.79 11.99
CA MET A 26 3.77 -14.08 13.13
C MET A 26 5.16 -13.47 12.91
N ALA A 27 5.73 -13.01 14.01
CA ALA A 27 7.11 -12.61 14.24
C ALA A 27 8.12 -13.08 13.20
N SER A 28 8.83 -12.12 12.60
CA SER A 28 10.30 -12.14 12.58
C SER A 28 10.83 -10.82 12.02
N ARG A 29 11.97 -10.41 12.55
CA ARG A 29 12.91 -9.50 11.91
C ARG A 29 13.31 -10.11 10.56
N ASP A 30 12.56 -9.84 9.49
CA ASP A 30 12.93 -10.27 8.13
C ASP A 30 12.86 -9.07 7.20
N VAL A 31 13.99 -8.38 7.15
CA VAL A 31 14.39 -7.24 6.32
C VAL A 31 14.45 -7.58 4.82
N GLU A 32 13.95 -8.74 4.38
CA GLU A 32 14.34 -9.32 3.09
C GLU A 32 13.23 -9.42 2.02
N LYS A 33 12.05 -8.81 2.25
CA LYS A 33 10.96 -8.75 1.23
C LYS A 33 10.36 -7.36 0.98
N GLU A 34 11.07 -6.30 1.36
CA GLU A 34 10.67 -4.90 1.15
C GLU A 34 11.06 -4.33 -0.23
N ALA A 35 11.59 -5.16 -1.15
CA ALA A 35 12.08 -4.67 -2.44
C ALA A 35 10.96 -4.27 -3.43
N SER A 36 9.76 -4.83 -3.33
CA SER A 36 8.69 -4.62 -4.32
C SER A 36 7.58 -3.64 -3.89
N GLN A 37 7.56 -3.24 -2.61
CA GLN A 37 6.52 -2.38 -2.07
C GLN A 37 7.08 -1.49 -0.94
N PHE A 38 6.79 -0.19 -1.01
CA PHE A 38 7.01 0.71 0.11
C PHE A 38 5.88 0.57 1.13
N VAL A 39 6.23 0.55 2.41
CA VAL A 39 5.26 0.45 3.51
C VAL A 39 5.62 1.45 4.60
N TRP A 40 4.67 2.32 4.93
CA TRP A 40 4.64 3.10 6.16
C TRP A 40 3.63 2.47 7.11
N ARG A 41 3.95 2.46 8.42
CA ARG A 41 3.12 1.84 9.45
C ARG A 41 3.17 2.63 10.75
N GLN A 42 2.00 2.88 11.32
CA GLN A 42 1.86 3.40 12.67
C GLN A 42 0.67 2.76 13.38
N GLY A 43 0.94 2.03 14.46
CA GLY A 43 -0.09 1.29 15.19
C GLY A 43 -0.86 0.33 14.27
N LYS A 44 -2.16 0.62 14.08
CA LYS A 44 -3.08 -0.17 13.25
C LYS A 44 -3.13 0.28 11.79
N ASP A 45 -2.51 1.40 11.46
CA ASP A 45 -2.65 2.09 10.20
C ASP A 45 -1.41 1.87 9.32
N PHE A 46 -1.66 1.62 8.03
CA PHE A 46 -0.66 1.26 7.05
C PHE A 46 -0.89 2.06 5.78
N VAL A 47 0.16 2.67 5.24
CA VAL A 47 0.15 3.26 3.90
C VAL A 47 1.15 2.49 3.06
N THR A 48 0.72 1.99 1.92
CA THR A 48 1.56 1.19 1.04
C THR A 48 1.62 1.78 -0.36
N VAL A 49 2.76 1.62 -1.03
CA VAL A 49 2.92 1.96 -2.45
C VAL A 49 3.51 0.78 -3.20
N SER A 50 2.85 0.37 -4.27
CA SER A 50 3.32 -0.67 -5.17
C SER A 50 3.26 -0.22 -6.63
N ARG A 51 4.10 -0.84 -7.48
CA ARG A 51 4.04 -0.63 -8.94
C ARG A 51 2.99 -1.57 -9.56
N VAL A 52 2.08 -1.02 -10.35
CA VAL A 52 1.06 -1.76 -11.11
C VAL A 52 1.15 -1.32 -12.58
N GLY A 53 1.84 -2.12 -13.39
CA GLY A 53 2.19 -1.76 -14.76
C GLY A 53 3.00 -0.47 -14.82
N ALA A 54 2.50 0.52 -15.55
CA ALA A 54 3.11 1.85 -15.65
C ALA A 54 2.67 2.85 -14.55
N SER A 55 1.82 2.42 -13.61
CA SER A 55 1.25 3.29 -12.57
C SER A 55 1.68 2.87 -11.17
N TRP A 56 1.51 3.78 -10.23
CA TRP A 56 1.77 3.63 -8.80
C TRP A 56 0.45 3.51 -8.05
N GLN A 57 0.27 2.40 -7.35
CA GLN A 57 -0.89 2.19 -6.50
C GLN A 57 -0.54 2.57 -5.06
N VAL A 58 -1.29 3.50 -4.50
CA VAL A 58 -1.25 3.85 -3.07
C VAL A 58 -2.45 3.21 -2.39
N ALA A 59 -2.24 2.51 -1.28
CA ALA A 59 -3.33 1.95 -0.50
C ALA A 59 -3.16 2.29 0.98
N PHE A 60 -4.25 2.70 1.61
CA PHE A 60 -4.34 2.89 3.06
C PHE A 60 -5.15 1.75 3.66
N LEU A 61 -4.54 1.04 4.60
CA LEU A 61 -5.15 -0.07 5.32
C LEU A 61 -5.21 0.24 6.81
N THR A 62 -6.30 -0.15 7.45
CA THR A 62 -6.42 -0.10 8.91
C THR A 62 -6.76 -1.49 9.44
N GLN A 63 -6.19 -1.82 10.60
CA GLN A 63 -6.52 -3.03 11.34
C GLN A 63 -7.61 -2.70 12.37
N GLY A 64 -8.71 -3.48 12.34
CA GLY A 64 -9.82 -3.30 13.28
C GLY A 64 -9.39 -3.49 14.74
N ARG A 65 -10.12 -2.85 15.67
CA ARG A 65 -9.85 -2.87 17.13
C ARG A 65 -9.68 -4.27 17.74
N LEU A 66 -10.25 -5.30 17.12
CA LEU A 66 -10.19 -6.69 17.58
C LEU A 66 -9.07 -7.50 16.89
N LEU A 67 -8.03 -6.85 16.37
CA LEU A 67 -6.97 -7.48 15.58
C LEU A 67 -7.50 -8.29 14.37
N GLY A 68 -8.69 -7.93 13.88
CA GLY A 68 -9.30 -8.53 12.71
C GLY A 68 -8.47 -8.32 11.44
N PRO A 69 -8.89 -8.91 10.30
CA PRO A 69 -8.18 -8.78 9.04
C PRO A 69 -7.97 -7.30 8.68
N ARG A 70 -6.81 -6.98 8.08
CA ARG A 70 -6.55 -5.63 7.59
C ARG A 70 -7.60 -5.28 6.54
N THR A 71 -8.22 -4.12 6.71
CA THR A 71 -9.22 -3.58 5.78
C THR A 71 -8.59 -2.47 4.97
N VAL A 72 -8.78 -2.52 3.64
CA VAL A 72 -8.38 -1.41 2.77
C VAL A 72 -9.46 -0.34 2.90
N VAL A 73 -9.07 0.83 3.42
CA VAL A 73 -9.97 1.97 3.59
C VAL A 73 -9.90 2.89 2.37
N TYR A 74 -8.75 2.93 1.70
CA TYR A 74 -8.56 3.72 0.50
C TYR A 74 -7.56 3.07 -0.46
N GLN A 75 -7.78 3.29 -1.76
CA GLN A 75 -6.89 2.91 -2.83
C GLN A 75 -6.91 3.97 -3.93
N GLY A 76 -5.74 4.44 -4.34
CA GLY A 76 -5.52 5.39 -5.42
C GLY A 76 -4.50 4.86 -6.42
N LEU A 77 -4.70 5.14 -7.71
CA LEU A 77 -3.79 4.76 -8.78
C LEU A 77 -3.30 6.01 -9.52
N HIS A 78 -1.98 6.17 -9.60
CA HIS A 78 -1.34 7.39 -10.11
C HIS A 78 -0.34 7.06 -11.21
N LYS A 79 -0.41 7.78 -12.34
CA LYS A 79 0.58 7.61 -13.42
C LYS A 79 1.97 8.12 -13.06
N HIS A 80 2.04 9.14 -12.20
CA HIS A 80 3.29 9.81 -11.87
C HIS A 80 3.68 9.58 -10.42
N ALA A 81 4.96 9.23 -10.19
CA ALA A 81 5.51 9.00 -8.84
C ALA A 81 5.31 10.21 -7.91
N LYS A 82 5.37 11.43 -8.47
CA LYS A 82 5.13 12.67 -7.73
C LYS A 82 3.74 12.72 -7.09
N TYR A 83 2.69 12.37 -7.83
CA TYR A 83 1.32 12.39 -7.32
C TYR A 83 1.07 11.24 -6.34
N ALA A 84 1.67 10.08 -6.57
CA ALA A 84 1.65 8.99 -5.60
C ALA A 84 2.32 9.39 -4.28
N ALA A 85 3.46 10.09 -4.32
CA ALA A 85 4.13 10.58 -3.11
C ALA A 85 3.31 11.61 -2.35
N TRP A 86 2.61 12.51 -3.05
CA TRP A 86 1.66 13.44 -2.43
C TRP A 86 0.46 12.74 -1.79
N ASP A 87 -0.08 11.70 -2.43
CA ASP A 87 -1.14 10.89 -1.82
C ASP A 87 -0.62 10.18 -0.56
N VAL A 88 0.58 9.59 -0.60
CA VAL A 88 1.23 9.04 0.61
C VAL A 88 1.31 10.07 1.72
N MET A 89 1.80 11.29 1.42
CA MET A 89 1.86 12.39 2.38
C MET A 89 0.50 12.61 3.03
N ALA A 90 -0.54 12.81 2.22
CA ALA A 90 -1.89 13.09 2.72
C ALA A 90 -2.44 11.95 3.60
N ARG A 91 -2.17 10.69 3.25
CA ARG A 91 -2.61 9.53 4.05
C ARG A 91 -1.85 9.40 5.36
N VAL A 92 -0.54 9.68 5.35
CA VAL A 92 0.28 9.65 6.55
C VAL A 92 -0.14 10.76 7.50
N ILE A 93 -0.26 12.01 7.05
CA ILE A 93 -0.72 13.13 7.88
C ILE A 93 -2.08 12.82 8.51
N ASN A 94 -3.02 12.27 7.74
CA ASN A 94 -4.34 11.92 8.24
C ASN A 94 -4.32 10.78 9.27
N ALA A 95 -3.33 9.88 9.21
CA ALA A 95 -3.21 8.78 10.16
C ALA A 95 -2.43 9.20 11.42
N SER A 96 -1.31 9.91 11.25
CA SER A 96 -0.40 10.30 12.32
C SER A 96 -0.80 11.58 13.04
N HIS A 97 -1.58 12.45 12.38
CA HIS A 97 -1.82 13.83 12.80
C HIS A 97 -0.52 14.64 12.93
N ASP A 98 0.50 14.28 12.14
CA ASP A 98 1.84 14.87 12.14
C ASP A 98 2.27 15.18 10.70
N GLU A 99 2.47 16.47 10.40
CA GLU A 99 2.86 16.96 9.08
C GLU A 99 4.30 16.59 8.71
N ASP A 100 5.22 16.67 9.67
CA ASP A 100 6.65 16.38 9.45
C ASP A 100 6.85 14.90 9.11
N GLU A 101 6.13 14.02 9.82
CA GLU A 101 6.09 12.59 9.50
C GLU A 101 5.52 12.34 8.09
N GLY A 102 4.48 13.09 7.72
CA GLY A 102 3.92 13.06 6.37
C GLY A 102 4.93 13.40 5.29
N ILE A 103 5.66 14.50 5.47
CA ILE A 103 6.70 14.97 4.54
C ILE A 103 7.83 13.93 4.45
N ALA A 104 8.31 13.42 5.59
CA ALA A 104 9.37 12.42 5.64
C ALA A 104 8.96 11.13 4.91
N ALA A 105 7.74 10.63 5.17
CA ALA A 105 7.21 9.44 4.51
C ALA A 105 7.07 9.64 2.99
N ALA A 106 6.61 10.81 2.55
CA ALA A 106 6.49 11.14 1.13
C ALA A 106 7.85 11.20 0.42
N MET A 107 8.86 11.80 1.07
CA MET A 107 10.23 11.83 0.55
C MET A 107 10.82 10.43 0.43
N ASN A 108 10.64 9.60 1.45
CA ASN A 108 11.10 8.21 1.46
C ASN A 108 10.41 7.38 0.37
N ALA A 109 9.08 7.53 0.22
CA ALA A 109 8.33 6.87 -0.84
C ALA A 109 8.78 7.33 -2.24
N ALA A 110 9.02 8.63 -2.44
CA ALA A 110 9.51 9.18 -3.69
C ALA A 110 10.92 8.66 -4.04
N GLN A 111 11.82 8.57 -3.05
CA GLN A 111 13.14 7.97 -3.25
C GLN A 111 13.04 6.50 -3.64
N TRP A 112 12.17 5.74 -2.98
CA TRP A 112 11.93 4.34 -3.30
C TRP A 112 11.37 4.16 -4.73
N MET A 113 10.34 4.93 -5.11
CA MET A 113 9.75 4.88 -6.45
C MET A 113 10.77 5.14 -7.55
N ARG A 114 11.69 6.10 -7.35
CA ARG A 114 12.78 6.38 -8.30
C ARG A 114 13.75 5.20 -8.45
N ARG A 115 14.09 4.51 -7.35
CA ARG A 115 14.95 3.31 -7.41
C ARG A 115 14.28 2.18 -8.19
N VAL A 116 12.98 1.98 -7.97
CA VAL A 116 12.19 0.96 -8.69
C VAL A 116 12.07 1.29 -10.17
N GLU A 117 11.85 2.56 -10.54
CA GLU A 117 11.84 3.00 -11.94
C GLU A 117 13.21 2.78 -12.61
N ALA A 118 14.30 3.14 -11.93
CA ALA A 118 15.65 2.90 -12.44
C ALA A 118 15.95 1.40 -12.66
N ALA A 119 15.55 0.55 -11.72
CA ALA A 119 15.73 -0.90 -11.82
C ALA A 119 14.90 -1.52 -12.96
N GLY A 120 13.70 -0.99 -13.22
CA GLY A 120 12.86 -1.42 -14.34
C GLY A 120 13.46 -1.09 -15.71
N THR A 121 14.11 0.07 -15.85
CA THR A 121 14.77 0.47 -17.09
C THR A 121 16.01 -0.38 -17.37
N SER A 122 16.82 -0.69 -16.35
CA SER A 122 18.03 -1.52 -16.53
C SER A 122 17.78 -2.96 -16.96
N SER A 123 16.55 -3.48 -16.79
CA SER A 123 16.18 -4.83 -17.20
C SER A 123 15.76 -4.92 -18.68
N SER A 124 15.59 -3.80 -19.38
CA SER A 124 15.12 -3.77 -20.77
C SER A 124 16.25 -3.67 -21.82
N ASP A 125 17.50 -3.46 -21.39
CA ASP A 125 18.67 -3.20 -22.26
C ASP A 125 19.69 -4.36 -22.29
N ALA A 126 19.31 -5.56 -21.84
CA ALA A 126 20.13 -6.78 -21.86
C ALA A 126 19.44 -7.89 -22.67
#